data_AF-A0A964NWM9-F1
#
_entry.id   AF-A0A964NWM9-F1
#
_cell.length_a   1.000
_cell.length_b   1.000
_cell.length_c   1.000
_cell.angle_alpha   90.00
_cell.angle_beta   90.00
_cell.angle_gamma   90.00
#
_symmetry.space_group_name_H-M   'P 1'
#
loop_
_entity.id
_entity.type
_entity.pdbx_description
1 polymer ?
#
loop_
_entity_poly.entity_id
_entity_poly.type
_entity_poly.pdbx_seq_one_letter_code
_entity_poly.pdbx_strand_id
1 'polypeptide(L)'
;MTTHYNWSIRTVANRNGQEEKMPKDLTVYLDNRPGTLVAFAEALGKTGVNIYGMCGFPVRGKGLIHILAGDARATRRALKEAGIRVRGERDVLVMEVEDRPGEAARIFRRIADAGVNIDLVYLATNTRLVIGVDDLEKAQKALQIAGSPRNSRSR
;
A
#
# COMPACT_ATOMS: atom_id res chain seq x y z
N MET A 1 -5.89 -14.49 -28.44
CA MET A 1 -5.96 -15.11 -27.11
C MET A 1 -5.81 -14.01 -26.07
N THR A 2 -6.90 -13.59 -25.47
CA THR A 2 -6.89 -12.50 -24.48
C THR A 2 -6.75 -13.13 -23.11
N THR A 3 -5.53 -13.17 -22.55
CA THR A 3 -5.29 -13.70 -21.20
C THR A 3 -6.14 -12.90 -20.21
N HIS A 4 -7.18 -13.55 -19.66
CA HIS A 4 -8.00 -12.99 -18.60
C HIS A 4 -7.20 -13.10 -17.30
N TYR A 5 -6.44 -12.06 -16.97
CA TYR A 5 -5.80 -11.95 -15.67
C TYR A 5 -6.89 -11.73 -14.62
N ASN A 6 -6.96 -12.62 -13.63
CA ASN A 6 -7.92 -12.53 -12.54
C ASN A 6 -7.42 -11.47 -11.54
N TRP A 7 -7.64 -10.18 -11.86
CA TRP A 7 -7.33 -9.04 -11.00
C TRP A 7 -8.31 -8.98 -9.82
N SER A 8 -8.31 -9.98 -8.95
CA SER A 8 -8.99 -9.84 -7.67
C SER A 8 -8.18 -8.86 -6.84
N ILE A 9 -8.76 -7.68 -6.56
CA ILE A 9 -8.39 -6.91 -5.37
C ILE A 9 -8.62 -7.88 -4.21
N ARG A 10 -7.61 -8.66 -3.85
CA ARG A 10 -7.56 -9.23 -2.52
C ARG A 10 -7.23 -8.06 -1.64
N THR A 11 -8.29 -7.36 -1.26
CA THR A 11 -8.34 -6.49 -0.10
C THR A 11 -7.48 -7.16 0.94
N VAL A 12 -6.52 -6.43 1.51
CA VAL A 12 -5.78 -6.92 2.65
C VAL A 12 -6.84 -7.23 3.71
N ALA A 13 -7.24 -8.49 3.82
CA ALA A 13 -8.47 -8.85 4.52
C ALA A 13 -8.30 -8.46 5.98
N ASN A 14 -9.11 -7.51 6.46
CA ASN A 14 -9.14 -7.22 7.88
C ASN A 14 -9.77 -8.42 8.61
N ARG A 15 -9.34 -8.68 9.85
CA ARG A 15 -9.85 -9.80 10.67
C ARG A 15 -11.32 -9.66 11.07
N ASN A 16 -11.99 -8.56 10.73
CA ASN A 16 -13.31 -8.17 11.23
C ASN A 16 -14.41 -8.16 10.16
N GLY A 17 -14.14 -8.64 8.94
CA GLY A 17 -15.13 -8.71 7.87
C GLY A 17 -15.65 -7.34 7.40
N GLN A 18 -14.96 -6.24 7.74
CA GLN A 18 -15.27 -4.93 7.18
C GLN A 18 -14.36 -4.66 5.98
N GLU A 19 -14.96 -4.47 4.81
CA GLU A 19 -14.26 -4.07 3.59
C GLU A 19 -13.57 -2.73 3.81
N GLU A 20 -12.26 -2.74 4.05
CA GLU A 20 -11.46 -1.53 3.86
C GLU A 20 -11.40 -1.29 2.34
N LYS A 21 -12.14 -0.27 1.90
CA LYS A 21 -12.50 -0.03 0.49
C LYS A 21 -11.29 0.05 -0.45
N MET A 22 -10.10 0.37 0.08
CA MET A 22 -8.81 0.36 -0.61
C MET A 22 -7.68 0.08 0.39
N PRO A 23 -6.63 -0.70 0.01
CA PRO A 23 -5.42 -0.81 0.82
C PRO A 23 -4.77 0.55 1.06
N LYS A 24 -4.15 0.71 2.22
CA LYS A 24 -3.54 1.97 2.62
C LYS A 24 -2.04 1.84 2.84
N ASP A 25 -1.31 2.82 2.34
CA ASP A 25 0.08 3.08 2.73
C ASP A 25 0.09 4.06 3.90
N LEU A 26 0.85 3.77 4.94
CA LEU A 26 1.12 4.68 6.04
C LEU A 26 2.55 5.18 5.95
N THR A 27 2.70 6.48 6.16
CA THR A 27 4.00 7.14 6.20
C THR A 27 4.41 7.40 7.65
N VAL A 28 5.59 6.94 8.06
CA VAL A 28 6.16 7.21 9.39
C VAL A 28 7.55 7.81 9.28
N TYR A 29 7.89 8.68 10.25
CA TYR A 29 9.26 9.15 10.43
C TYR A 29 9.86 8.51 11.66
N LEU A 30 11.01 7.89 11.47
CA LEU A 30 11.79 7.22 12.49
C LEU A 30 13.15 7.92 12.66
N ASP A 31 13.76 7.81 13.83
CA ASP A 31 15.17 8.16 13.96
C ASP A 31 16.02 7.25 13.07
N ASN A 32 16.95 7.82 12.30
CA ASN A 32 17.87 7.04 11.49
C ASN A 32 19.06 6.56 12.35
N ARG A 33 18.79 5.60 13.23
CA ARG A 33 19.80 4.99 14.11
C ARG A 33 19.49 3.50 14.36
N PRO A 34 20.50 2.70 14.73
CA PRO A 34 20.31 1.29 15.08
C PRO A 34 19.18 1.09 16.10
N GLY A 35 18.42 0.00 15.92
CA GLY A 35 17.32 -0.38 16.82
C GLY A 35 15.98 0.30 16.56
N THR A 36 15.93 1.43 15.84
CA THR A 36 14.65 2.15 15.65
C THR A 36 13.64 1.33 14.84
N LEU A 37 14.09 0.63 13.79
CA LEU A 37 13.24 -0.28 13.03
C LEU A 37 12.83 -1.53 13.82
N VAL A 38 13.64 -1.95 14.81
CA VAL A 38 13.28 -3.06 15.71
C VAL A 38 12.10 -2.63 16.58
N ALA A 39 12.19 -1.48 17.25
CA ALA A 39 11.10 -0.94 18.06
C ALA A 39 9.80 -0.75 17.24
N PHE A 40 9.94 -0.24 16.01
CA PHE A 40 8.83 -0.13 15.07
C PHE A 40 8.19 -1.49 14.73
N ALA A 41 8.98 -2.48 14.34
CA ALA A 41 8.46 -3.80 13.96
C ALA A 41 7.85 -4.54 15.16
N GLU A 42 8.47 -4.46 16.33
CA GLU A 42 7.93 -5.03 17.57
C GLU A 42 6.60 -4.42 17.98
N ALA A 43 6.43 -3.11 17.82
CA ALA A 43 5.17 -2.44 18.13
C ALA A 43 4.00 -3.02 17.32
N LEU A 44 4.23 -3.24 16.02
CA LEU A 44 3.25 -3.87 15.15
C LEU A 44 3.04 -5.35 15.51
N GLY A 45 4.14 -6.10 15.73
CA GLY A 45 4.08 -7.52 16.10
C GLY A 45 3.33 -7.79 17.41
N LYS A 46 3.56 -6.98 18.45
CA LYS A 46 2.90 -7.10 19.77
C LYS A 46 1.38 -6.95 19.70
N THR A 47 0.87 -6.27 18.69
CA THR A 47 -0.57 -6.06 18.48
C THR A 47 -1.17 -6.97 17.41
N GLY A 48 -0.37 -7.89 16.86
CA GLY A 48 -0.79 -8.82 15.81
C GLY A 48 -0.96 -8.17 14.43
N VAL A 49 -0.42 -6.97 14.23
CA VAL A 49 -0.43 -6.28 12.94
C VAL A 49 0.69 -6.84 12.06
N ASN A 50 0.32 -7.45 10.94
CA ASN A 50 1.27 -7.96 9.96
C ASN A 50 1.76 -6.83 9.02
N ILE A 51 3.02 -6.91 8.58
CA ILE A 51 3.60 -6.05 7.53
C ILE A 51 3.56 -6.82 6.21
N TYR A 52 2.95 -6.23 5.18
CA TYR A 52 2.86 -6.83 3.85
C TYR A 52 3.88 -6.25 2.86
N GLY A 53 4.29 -5.01 3.06
CA GLY A 53 5.31 -4.36 2.25
C GLY A 53 5.83 -3.12 2.96
N MET A 54 7.09 -2.79 2.71
CA MET A 54 7.73 -1.62 3.29
C MET A 54 8.83 -1.14 2.36
N CYS A 55 8.96 0.17 2.21
CA CYS A 55 10.16 0.80 1.68
C CYS A 55 10.54 1.99 2.56
N GLY A 56 11.82 2.36 2.55
CA GLY A 56 12.26 3.47 3.36
C GLY A 56 13.58 4.04 2.90
N PHE A 57 13.75 5.33 3.13
CA PHE A 57 14.95 6.06 2.75
C PHE A 57 15.22 7.20 3.75
N PRO A 58 16.50 7.57 3.96
CA PRO A 58 16.83 8.67 4.83
C PRO A 58 16.40 10.01 4.21
N VAL A 59 15.72 10.85 4.99
CA VAL A 59 15.33 12.22 4.65
C VAL A 59 15.65 13.13 5.83
N ARG A 60 16.52 14.12 5.62
CA ARG A 60 16.87 15.14 6.62
C ARG A 60 17.22 14.55 8.00
N GLY A 61 18.02 13.47 8.01
CA GLY A 61 18.46 12.80 9.24
C GLY A 61 17.43 11.90 9.93
N LYS A 62 16.24 11.74 9.34
CA LYS A 62 15.21 10.76 9.76
C LYS A 62 15.08 9.66 8.71
N GLY A 63 14.58 8.49 9.11
CA GLY A 63 14.09 7.48 8.17
C GLY A 63 12.65 7.78 7.80
N LEU A 64 12.40 8.07 6.53
CA LEU A 64 11.04 8.12 5.97
C LEU A 64 10.68 6.70 5.54
N ILE A 65 9.67 6.11 6.16
CA ILE A 65 9.23 4.74 5.90
C ILE A 65 7.78 4.77 5.41
N HIS A 66 7.54 4.07 4.30
CA HIS A 66 6.22 3.76 3.75
C HIS A 66 5.91 2.30 4.07
N ILE A 67 4.71 2.02 4.60
CA ILE A 67 4.30 0.67 5.00
C ILE A 67 2.91 0.33 4.46
N LEU A 68 2.84 -0.82 3.82
CA LEU A 68 1.60 -1.56 3.63
C LEU A 68 1.49 -2.59 4.76
N ALA A 69 0.56 -2.38 5.68
CA ALA A 69 0.32 -3.25 6.81
C ALA A 69 -1.11 -3.81 6.77
N GLY A 70 -1.47 -4.63 7.75
CA GLY A 70 -2.87 -4.98 8.01
C GLY A 70 -3.72 -3.74 8.33
N ASP A 71 -4.93 -3.99 8.84
CA ASP A 71 -5.92 -2.96 9.19
C ASP A 71 -5.29 -1.62 9.60
N ALA A 72 -5.52 -0.57 8.79
CA ALA A 72 -4.82 0.70 8.96
C ALA A 72 -5.12 1.35 10.32
N ARG A 73 -6.31 1.12 10.87
CA ARG A 73 -6.70 1.61 12.20
C ARG A 73 -5.91 0.91 13.30
N ALA A 74 -5.78 -0.42 13.24
CA ALA A 74 -4.97 -1.19 14.17
C ALA A 74 -3.49 -0.79 14.07
N THR A 75 -2.96 -0.64 12.85
CA THR A 75 -1.59 -0.20 12.60
C THR A 75 -1.31 1.17 13.23
N ARG A 76 -2.17 2.17 12.98
CA ARG A 76 -2.04 3.50 13.60
C ARG A 76 -2.07 3.44 15.13
N ARG A 77 -2.98 2.63 15.70
CA ARG A 77 -3.11 2.49 17.16
C ARG A 77 -1.82 1.92 17.75
N ALA A 78 -1.32 0.82 17.19
CA ALA A 78 -0.10 0.16 17.63
C ALA A 78 1.12 1.11 17.59
N LEU A 79 1.27 1.86 16.50
CA LEU A 79 2.36 2.83 16.36
C LEU A 79 2.23 3.98 17.36
N LYS A 80 1.02 4.50 17.56
CA LYS A 80 0.75 5.55 18.54
C LYS A 80 1.09 5.11 19.96
N GLU A 81 0.71 3.90 20.35
CA GLU A 81 1.02 3.31 21.66
C GLU A 81 2.53 3.15 21.87
N ALA A 82 3.30 2.90 20.81
CA ALA A 82 4.76 2.86 20.84
C ALA A 82 5.44 4.24 20.74
N GLY A 83 4.68 5.35 20.77
CA GLY A 83 5.21 6.71 20.63
C GLY A 83 5.67 7.05 19.21
N ILE A 84 5.34 6.22 18.21
CA ILE A 84 5.70 6.44 16.81
C ILE A 84 4.58 7.21 16.12
N ARG A 85 4.91 8.40 15.63
CA ARG A 85 3.93 9.26 14.95
C ARG A 85 3.81 8.89 13.47
N VAL A 86 2.60 8.51 13.08
CA VAL A 86 2.17 8.45 11.67
C VAL A 86 2.08 9.87 11.11
N ARG A 87 2.75 10.11 9.98
CA ARG A 87 2.87 11.41 9.31
C ARG A 87 1.89 11.58 8.17
N GLY A 88 1.50 10.49 7.53
CA GLY A 88 0.58 10.49 6.41
C GLY A 88 -0.03 9.11 6.21
N GLU A 89 -1.11 9.08 5.46
CA GLU A 89 -1.80 7.88 5.05
C GLU A 89 -2.48 8.16 3.72
N ARG A 90 -2.41 7.20 2.80
CA ARG A 90 -3.08 7.32 1.51
C ARG A 90 -3.54 5.99 0.97
N ASP A 91 -4.59 6.03 0.14
CA ASP A 91 -5.01 4.86 -0.62
C ASP A 91 -3.97 4.53 -1.70
N VAL A 92 -3.70 3.24 -1.89
CA VAL A 92 -2.74 2.74 -2.87
C VAL A 92 -3.34 1.59 -3.67
N LEU A 93 -2.84 1.41 -4.89
CA LEU A 93 -3.08 0.19 -5.66
C LEU A 93 -2.12 -0.89 -5.19
N VAL A 94 -2.64 -2.10 -5.00
CA VAL A 94 -1.84 -3.29 -4.72
C VAL A 94 -2.22 -4.36 -5.74
N MET A 95 -1.23 -4.91 -6.43
CA MET A 95 -1.45 -5.92 -7.45
C MET A 95 -0.36 -6.97 -7.45
N GLU A 96 -0.72 -8.21 -7.78
CA GLU A 96 0.25 -9.25 -8.11
C GLU A 96 0.88 -8.92 -9.48
N VAL A 97 2.18 -9.14 -9.60
CA VAL A 97 2.93 -8.91 -10.85
C VAL A 97 3.77 -10.13 -11.18
N GLU A 98 4.01 -10.33 -12.48
CA GLU A 98 4.90 -11.40 -12.93
C GLU A 98 6.36 -11.01 -12.67
N ASP A 99 7.14 -11.91 -12.07
CA ASP A 99 8.57 -11.71 -11.86
C ASP A 99 9.34 -11.99 -13.15
N ARG A 100 9.28 -11.05 -14.10
CA ARG A 100 10.00 -11.12 -15.37
C ARG A 100 10.41 -9.76 -15.92
N PRO A 101 11.47 -9.70 -16.75
CA PRO A 101 11.88 -8.47 -17.41
C PRO A 101 10.74 -7.81 -18.20
N GLY A 102 10.60 -6.49 -18.05
CA GLY A 102 9.62 -5.67 -18.78
C GLY A 102 8.22 -5.60 -18.16
N GLU A 103 7.91 -6.39 -17.13
CA GLU A 103 6.56 -6.38 -16.54
C GLU A 103 6.19 -5.02 -15.91
N ALA A 104 7.12 -4.43 -15.16
CA ALA A 104 6.92 -3.08 -14.61
C ALA A 104 6.67 -2.04 -15.72
N ALA A 105 7.41 -2.10 -16.83
CA ALA A 105 7.22 -1.18 -17.96
C ALA A 105 5.83 -1.33 -18.60
N ARG A 106 5.33 -2.58 -18.73
CA ARG A 106 3.97 -2.86 -19.23
C ARG A 106 2.89 -2.21 -18.34
N ILE A 107 3.05 -2.30 -17.02
CA ILE A 107 2.11 -1.74 -16.05
C ILE A 107 2.18 -0.22 -16.04
N PHE A 108 3.38 0.35 -15.88
CA PHE A 108 3.56 1.81 -15.78
C PHE A 108 3.16 2.52 -17.06
N ARG A 109 3.35 1.89 -18.23
CA ARG A 109 2.88 2.45 -19.51
C ARG A 109 1.37 2.63 -19.53
N ARG A 110 0.58 1.66 -19.06
CA ARG A 110 -0.89 1.80 -19.00
C ARG A 110 -1.33 2.97 -18.12
N ILE A 111 -0.65 3.18 -17.00
CA ILE A 111 -0.93 4.30 -16.08
C ILE A 111 -0.54 5.64 -16.73
N ALA A 112 0.63 5.69 -17.36
CA ALA A 112 1.13 6.87 -18.06
C ALA A 112 0.29 7.24 -19.29
N ASP A 113 -0.14 6.27 -20.10
CA ASP A 113 -1.02 6.47 -21.26
C ASP A 113 -2.40 7.00 -20.85
N ALA A 114 -2.82 6.70 -19.62
CA ALA A 114 -4.00 7.29 -19.00
C ALA A 114 -3.72 8.69 -18.43
N GLY A 115 -2.52 9.24 -18.53
CA GLY A 115 -2.16 10.55 -17.98
C GLY A 115 -2.32 10.62 -16.45
N VAL A 116 -1.88 9.56 -15.76
CA VAL A 116 -1.83 9.48 -14.28
C VAL A 116 -0.36 9.45 -13.85
N ASN A 117 -0.01 10.23 -12.85
CA ASN A 117 1.34 10.24 -12.29
C ASN A 117 1.48 9.20 -11.16
N ILE A 118 2.62 8.50 -11.14
CA ILE A 118 3.02 7.60 -10.05
C ILE A 118 3.99 8.35 -9.14
N ASP A 119 3.61 8.54 -7.86
CA ASP A 119 4.40 9.29 -6.88
C ASP A 119 4.93 8.42 -5.72
N LEU A 120 4.52 7.15 -5.66
CA LEU A 120 5.02 6.15 -4.73
C LEU A 120 5.00 4.79 -5.41
N VAL A 121 6.11 4.04 -5.31
CA VAL A 121 6.17 2.66 -5.80
C VAL A 121 7.11 1.83 -4.95
N TYR A 122 6.70 0.60 -4.63
CA TYR A 122 7.55 -0.41 -3.99
C TYR A 122 6.98 -1.81 -4.18
N LEU A 123 7.81 -2.82 -3.92
CA LEU A 123 7.38 -4.21 -3.90
C LEU A 123 6.98 -4.63 -2.47
N ALA A 124 5.96 -5.47 -2.41
CA ALA A 124 5.44 -6.14 -1.23
C ALA A 124 5.69 -7.66 -1.34
N THR A 125 5.54 -8.37 -0.22
CA THR A 125 5.71 -9.83 -0.16
C THR A 125 4.78 -10.54 -1.14
N ASN A 126 5.15 -11.74 -1.60
CA ASN A 126 4.42 -12.52 -2.62
C ASN A 126 4.33 -11.81 -3.97
N THR A 127 5.41 -11.14 -4.39
CA THR A 127 5.54 -10.48 -5.71
C THR A 127 4.35 -9.54 -6.01
N ARG A 128 4.10 -8.63 -5.06
CA ARG A 128 3.07 -7.60 -5.22
C ARG A 128 3.70 -6.25 -5.45
N LEU A 129 3.12 -5.46 -6.32
CA LEU A 129 3.49 -4.09 -6.60
C LEU A 129 2.50 -3.16 -5.89
N VAL A 130 3.04 -2.23 -5.11
CA VAL A 130 2.27 -1.16 -4.44
C VAL A 130 2.53 0.15 -5.17
N ILE A 131 1.46 0.85 -5.55
CA ILE A 131 1.53 2.08 -6.35
C ILE A 131 0.65 3.16 -5.70
N GLY A 132 1.26 4.28 -5.32
CA GLY A 132 0.56 5.54 -5.06
C GLY A 132 0.51 6.39 -6.33
N VAL A 133 -0.66 6.95 -6.59
CA VAL A 133 -0.96 7.76 -7.77
C VAL A 133 -1.69 9.04 -7.38
N ASP A 134 -1.68 10.02 -8.27
CA ASP A 134 -2.43 11.27 -8.15
C ASP A 134 -3.94 11.10 -8.45
N ASP A 135 -4.31 10.19 -9.35
CA ASP A 135 -5.70 9.82 -9.66
C ASP A 135 -5.93 8.30 -9.60
N LEU A 136 -6.47 7.85 -8.46
CA LEU A 136 -6.71 6.44 -8.19
C LEU A 136 -7.79 5.83 -9.09
N GLU A 137 -8.87 6.57 -9.36
CA GLU A 137 -9.99 6.06 -10.16
C GLU A 137 -9.55 5.86 -11.62
N LYS A 138 -8.80 6.81 -12.16
CA LYS A 138 -8.27 6.73 -13.52
C LYS A 138 -7.23 5.62 -13.65
N ALA A 139 -6.38 5.43 -12.65
CA ALA A 139 -5.41 4.33 -12.61
C ALA A 139 -6.09 2.95 -12.56
N GLN A 140 -7.13 2.78 -11.74
CA GLN A 140 -7.91 1.54 -11.68
C GLN A 140 -8.52 1.20 -13.04
N LYS A 141 -9.16 2.18 -13.70
CA LYS A 141 -9.73 2.01 -15.05
C LYS A 141 -8.65 1.64 -16.06
N ALA A 142 -7.51 2.34 -16.05
CA ALA A 142 -6.39 2.09 -16.95
C ALA A 142 -5.85 0.66 -16.81
N LEU A 143 -5.82 0.15 -15.58
CA LEU A 143 -5.34 -1.18 -15.24
C LEU A 143 -6.42 -2.27 -15.35
N GLN A 144 -7.68 -1.89 -15.63
CA GLN A 144 -8.84 -2.79 -15.64
C GLN A 144 -9.03 -3.50 -14.28
N ILE A 145 -8.71 -2.79 -13.21
CA ILE A 145 -8.96 -3.23 -11.84
C ILE A 145 -10.40 -2.81 -11.51
N ALA A 146 -11.23 -3.77 -11.11
CA ALA A 146 -12.60 -3.46 -10.68
C ALA A 146 -12.55 -2.48 -9.49
N GLY A 147 -13.11 -1.29 -9.63
CA GLY A 147 -13.27 -0.38 -8.50
C GLY A 147 -14.25 -0.97 -7.48
N SER A 148 -14.06 -0.67 -6.18
CA SER A 148 -15.05 -1.07 -5.16
C SER A 148 -16.45 -0.56 -5.51
N PRO A 149 -17.51 -1.32 -5.18
CA PRO A 149 -18.88 -0.85 -5.37
C PRO A 149 -19.08 0.55 -4.77
N ARG A 150 -19.53 1.51 -5.59
CA ARG A 150 -20.07 2.77 -5.06
C ARG A 150 -21.32 2.39 -4.28
N ASN A 151 -21.28 2.58 -2.96
CA ASN A 151 -22.44 2.43 -2.11
C ASN A 151 -23.49 3.45 -2.57
N SER A 152 -24.46 2.99 -3.37
CA SER A 152 -25.65 3.76 -3.73
C SER A 152 -26.54 3.83 -2.49
N ARG A 153 -26.19 4.70 -1.55
CA ARG A 153 -27.19 5.20 -0.60
C ARG A 153 -27.97 6.29 -1.32
N SER A 154 -29.02 5.87 -2.02
CA SER A 154 -30.15 6.72 -2.34
C SER A 154 -31.38 6.18 -1.61
N ARG A 155 -31.88 7.04 -0.70
CA ARG A 155 -33.14 6.98 0.04
C ARG A 155 -33.14 6.17 1.32
#